data_AF-A0A2G6TTU5-F1
#
_entry.id   AF-A0A2G6TTU5-F1
#
_cell.length_a   1.000
_cell.length_b   1.000
_cell.length_c   1.000
_cell.angle_alpha   90.00
_cell.angle_beta   90.00
_cell.angle_gamma   90.00
#
_symmetry.space_group_name_H-M   'P 1'
#
loop_
_entity.id
_entity.type
_entity.pdbx_description
1 polymer ?
#
loop_
_entity_poly.entity_id
_entity_poly.type
_entity_poly.pdbx_seq_one_letter_code
_entity_poly.pdbx_strand_id
1 'polypeptide(L)'
;MAEMTSTQLVVGEIYTRHGLRELFGITDATINNGIFHSKSTRSVWLFVTEEKTPDRVQYTDHLDGDVLLMQGQMEGRTDHFLIDQAVNGLELLVFHRMKKYEHPGAGFKYLGPFHYIRSFGSRPTSFVLTRDTGRQFNYGKQTWRVALEAVQQLGGKATASEIESYVASKVPDFELSNIGPDLRLISVNEYSRSAWQANQVARSTDGWNPIDALFRRGGRGVATYETYDPDPAVHGVWEQTADEEGVMRPRLVTDSPEMVHVQRELEASPAGEFDASNEDDGRKRVLVSIARRQGQPKFRQELLAAYDGRCAVTGCALQAILEGAHIKPYRGDHTNHVTNGLLLRADIHTLFDLRLLRVDPTTWTVDVSA
;
A
#
# COMPACT_ATOMS: atom_id res chain seq x y z
N MET A 1 -9.80 -28.36 23.49
CA MET A 1 -9.51 -27.45 22.35
C MET A 1 -8.92 -26.17 22.94
N ALA A 2 -7.95 -25.55 22.29
CA ALA A 2 -7.41 -24.26 22.77
C ALA A 2 -8.54 -23.21 22.82
N GLU A 3 -8.58 -22.42 23.89
CA GLU A 3 -9.69 -21.52 24.22
C GLU A 3 -9.60 -20.20 23.42
N MET A 4 -10.76 -19.64 23.08
CA MET A 4 -10.90 -18.29 22.54
C MET A 4 -10.93 -17.31 23.72
N THR A 5 -9.97 -16.41 23.78
CA THR A 5 -9.85 -15.42 24.87
C THR A 5 -10.94 -14.35 24.83
N SER A 6 -11.59 -14.13 23.67
CA SER A 6 -12.69 -13.18 23.55
C SER A 6 -13.88 -13.47 24.44
N THR A 7 -14.11 -14.73 24.81
CA THR A 7 -15.24 -15.15 25.67
C THR A 7 -15.14 -14.63 27.10
N GLN A 8 -13.93 -14.23 27.53
CA GLN A 8 -13.64 -13.71 28.87
C GLN A 8 -13.38 -12.20 28.85
N LEU A 9 -13.51 -11.55 27.70
CA LEU A 9 -13.26 -10.11 27.52
C LEU A 9 -14.54 -9.38 27.14
N VAL A 10 -14.71 -8.16 27.67
CA VAL A 10 -15.91 -7.34 27.44
C VAL A 10 -15.56 -6.15 26.57
N VAL A 11 -16.20 -6.04 25.41
CA VAL A 11 -15.96 -4.94 24.46
C VAL A 11 -16.23 -3.60 25.14
N GLY A 12 -15.28 -2.68 25.03
CA GLY A 12 -15.34 -1.35 25.62
C GLY A 12 -14.60 -1.22 26.95
N GLU A 13 -14.31 -2.32 27.64
CA GLU A 13 -13.56 -2.32 28.90
C GLU A 13 -12.07 -2.04 28.70
N ILE A 14 -11.44 -1.53 29.76
CA ILE A 14 -10.01 -1.21 29.77
C ILE A 14 -9.23 -2.36 30.39
N TYR A 15 -8.25 -2.86 29.63
CA TYR A 15 -7.34 -3.91 30.07
C TYR A 15 -5.89 -3.43 30.05
N THR A 16 -5.17 -3.66 31.15
CA THR A 16 -3.72 -3.49 31.16
C THR A 16 -3.05 -4.78 30.73
N ARG A 17 -1.83 -4.71 30.17
CA ARG A 17 -1.05 -5.93 29.87
C ARG A 17 -0.84 -6.79 31.12
N HIS A 18 -0.65 -6.16 32.29
CA HIS A 18 -0.55 -6.88 33.56
C HIS A 18 -1.85 -7.64 33.88
N GLY A 19 -3.01 -6.98 33.81
CA GLY A 19 -4.29 -7.62 34.05
C GLY A 19 -4.59 -8.75 33.08
N LEU A 20 -4.21 -8.60 31.80
CA LEU A 20 -4.30 -9.70 30.82
C LEU A 20 -3.36 -10.87 31.14
N ARG A 21 -2.17 -10.60 31.69
CA ARG A 21 -1.27 -11.67 32.15
C ARG A 21 -1.90 -12.47 33.28
N GLU A 22 -2.49 -11.79 34.25
CA GLU A 22 -3.14 -12.43 35.40
C GLU A 22 -4.38 -13.22 34.95
N LEU A 23 -5.23 -12.62 34.13
CA LEU A 23 -6.49 -13.21 33.66
C LEU A 23 -6.26 -14.50 32.87
N PHE A 24 -5.23 -14.54 32.01
CA PHE A 24 -4.97 -15.67 31.10
C PHE A 24 -3.72 -16.49 31.48
N GLY A 25 -3.09 -16.23 32.63
CA GLY A 25 -1.90 -16.93 33.08
C GLY A 25 -0.69 -16.78 32.13
N ILE A 26 -0.52 -15.61 31.49
CA ILE A 26 0.54 -15.39 30.49
C ILE A 26 1.87 -15.01 31.13
N THR A 27 2.86 -15.88 31.00
CA THR A 27 4.25 -15.62 31.40
C THR A 27 5.10 -15.06 30.26
N ASP A 28 4.72 -15.32 29.00
CA ASP A 28 5.47 -14.91 27.80
C ASP A 28 5.72 -13.40 27.75
N ALA A 29 6.98 -13.00 27.54
CA ALA A 29 7.40 -11.60 27.45
C ALA A 29 6.86 -10.89 26.19
N THR A 30 6.55 -11.64 25.13
CA THR A 30 6.11 -11.12 23.83
C THR A 30 4.75 -10.42 23.87
N ILE A 31 3.96 -10.58 24.95
CA ILE A 31 2.75 -9.77 25.18
C ILE A 31 3.04 -8.26 25.21
N ASN A 32 4.29 -7.87 25.48
CA ASN A 32 4.72 -6.47 25.43
C ASN A 32 4.92 -5.93 24.00
N ASN A 33 4.87 -6.80 22.99
CA ASN A 33 4.91 -6.42 21.58
C ASN A 33 3.55 -5.87 21.13
N GLY A 34 3.51 -5.37 19.89
CA GLY A 34 2.26 -4.94 19.23
C GLY A 34 1.39 -6.11 18.81
N ILE A 35 1.98 -7.25 18.43
CA ILE A 35 1.29 -8.48 18.07
C ILE A 35 1.72 -9.56 19.05
N PHE A 36 0.73 -10.17 19.71
CA PHE A 36 0.94 -11.26 20.66
C PHE A 36 0.08 -12.46 20.29
N HIS A 37 0.66 -13.65 20.31
CA HIS A 37 -0.08 -14.89 20.10
C HIS A 37 0.44 -15.93 21.07
N SER A 38 -0.44 -16.41 21.96
CA SER A 38 -0.11 -17.52 22.85
C SER A 38 -0.45 -18.85 22.20
N LYS A 39 0.49 -19.80 22.19
CA LYS A 39 0.27 -21.17 21.71
C LYS A 39 -0.83 -21.93 22.48
N SER A 40 -1.18 -21.48 23.68
CA SER A 40 -2.24 -22.08 24.49
C SER A 40 -3.65 -21.61 24.11
N THR A 41 -3.76 -20.56 23.31
CA THR A 41 -5.03 -19.93 22.92
C THR A 41 -5.17 -19.93 21.40
N ARG A 42 -6.39 -19.72 20.90
CA ARG A 42 -6.63 -19.49 19.46
C ARG A 42 -6.78 -18.01 19.14
N SER A 43 -6.15 -17.14 19.93
CA SER A 43 -6.33 -15.69 19.85
C SER A 43 -5.01 -14.99 19.61
N VAL A 44 -5.01 -14.10 18.64
CA VAL A 44 -3.92 -13.15 18.38
C VAL A 44 -4.38 -11.80 18.90
N TRP A 45 -3.61 -11.19 19.78
CA TRP A 45 -3.90 -9.88 20.35
C TRP A 45 -3.08 -8.81 19.64
N LEU A 46 -3.77 -7.78 19.17
CA LEU A 46 -3.21 -6.62 18.49
C LEU A 46 -3.29 -5.43 19.44
N PHE A 47 -2.15 -5.02 20.00
CA PHE A 47 -2.03 -3.83 20.83
C PHE A 47 -1.64 -2.62 19.98
N VAL A 48 -2.61 -1.79 19.68
CA VAL A 48 -2.47 -0.62 18.81
C VAL A 48 -2.35 0.65 19.66
N THR A 49 -1.40 1.52 19.31
CA THR A 49 -1.26 2.86 19.90
C THR A 49 -0.96 3.83 18.76
N GLU A 50 -1.90 4.73 18.46
CA GLU A 50 -1.78 5.65 17.31
C GLU A 50 -0.67 6.68 17.52
N GLU A 51 -0.72 7.42 18.63
CA GLU A 51 0.32 8.38 19.02
C GLU A 51 1.40 7.70 19.86
N LYS A 52 2.51 7.36 19.20
CA LYS A 52 3.67 6.77 19.87
C LYS A 52 4.56 7.85 20.46
N THR A 53 5.22 7.50 21.56
CA THR A 53 6.23 8.38 22.14
C THR A 53 7.36 8.63 21.13
N PRO A 54 7.99 9.82 21.12
CA PRO A 54 8.95 10.21 20.07
C PRO A 54 10.15 9.25 19.90
N ASP A 55 10.48 8.49 20.95
CA ASP A 55 11.56 7.49 20.99
C ASP A 55 11.23 6.17 20.27
N ARG A 56 10.01 6.00 19.74
CA ARG A 56 9.55 4.78 19.08
C ARG A 56 9.34 4.98 17.58
N VAL A 57 9.50 3.88 16.84
CA VAL A 57 9.17 3.84 15.40
C VAL A 57 7.70 4.22 15.22
N GLN A 58 7.48 5.30 14.48
CA GLN A 58 6.16 5.79 14.13
C GLN A 58 5.58 4.86 13.05
N TYR A 59 4.55 4.09 13.38
CA TYR A 59 3.80 3.30 12.41
C TYR A 59 2.52 4.05 12.07
N THR A 60 2.02 3.85 10.86
CA THR A 60 0.71 4.35 10.44
C THR A 60 -0.37 3.42 10.99
N ASP A 61 -0.68 3.60 12.27
CA ASP A 61 -1.75 2.92 12.98
C ASP A 61 -2.94 3.89 13.07
N HIS A 62 -4.07 3.57 12.44
CA HIS A 62 -5.25 4.42 12.41
C HIS A 62 -6.54 3.61 12.41
N LEU A 63 -7.44 3.95 13.34
CA LEU A 63 -8.78 3.37 13.41
C LEU A 63 -9.83 4.39 12.94
N ASP A 64 -10.53 4.10 11.85
CA ASP A 64 -11.71 4.86 11.41
C ASP A 64 -12.96 3.97 11.48
N GLY A 65 -13.81 4.25 12.48
CA GLY A 65 -15.00 3.47 12.78
C GLY A 65 -14.71 1.99 13.06
N ASP A 66 -15.03 1.15 12.08
CA ASP A 66 -14.85 -0.30 12.13
C ASP A 66 -13.64 -0.78 11.33
N VAL A 67 -12.81 0.12 10.80
CA VAL A 67 -11.67 -0.25 9.98
C VAL A 67 -10.38 0.20 10.62
N LEU A 68 -9.45 -0.74 10.77
CA LEU A 68 -8.13 -0.51 11.32
C LEU A 68 -7.11 -0.67 10.19
N LEU A 69 -6.37 0.41 9.90
CA LEU A 69 -5.10 0.35 9.19
C LEU A 69 -4.00 0.23 10.24
N MET A 70 -3.16 -0.79 10.13
CA MET A 70 -2.00 -0.96 11.00
C MET A 70 -0.78 -1.36 10.20
N GLN A 71 0.39 -0.87 10.57
CA GLN A 71 1.64 -1.37 9.98
C GLN A 71 2.25 -2.46 10.84
N GLY A 72 2.67 -3.54 10.18
CA GLY A 72 3.39 -4.65 10.78
C GLY A 72 4.83 -4.28 11.17
N GLN A 73 5.56 -5.29 11.62
CA GLN A 73 6.98 -5.15 11.95
C GLN A 73 7.85 -5.18 10.68
N MET A 74 9.04 -4.58 10.74
CA MET A 74 9.98 -4.48 9.60
C MET A 74 10.39 -5.82 8.98
N GLU A 75 10.33 -6.93 9.73
CA GLU A 75 10.75 -8.25 9.26
C GLU A 75 9.59 -9.23 9.04
N GLY A 76 8.33 -8.80 9.19
CA GLY A 76 7.14 -9.58 8.86
C GLY A 76 6.94 -10.90 9.62
N ARG A 77 7.69 -11.13 10.71
CA ARG A 77 7.73 -12.42 11.43
C ARG A 77 6.37 -12.87 11.96
N THR A 78 5.46 -11.94 12.19
CA THR A 78 4.12 -12.18 12.76
C THR A 78 2.99 -12.01 11.75
N ASP A 79 3.28 -11.67 10.51
CA ASP A 79 2.28 -11.29 9.49
C ASP A 79 1.32 -12.44 9.16
N HIS A 80 1.85 -13.67 9.15
CA HIS A 80 1.07 -14.90 8.93
C HIS A 80 -0.05 -15.10 9.96
N PHE A 81 0.10 -14.61 11.20
CA PHE A 81 -0.97 -14.70 12.19
C PHE A 81 -2.20 -13.87 11.80
N LEU A 82 -2.00 -12.78 11.05
CA LEU A 82 -3.07 -11.92 10.57
C LEU A 82 -3.64 -12.47 9.25
N ILE A 83 -2.77 -12.76 8.28
CA ILE A 83 -3.16 -13.21 6.93
C ILE A 83 -3.89 -14.56 6.99
N ASP A 84 -3.33 -15.52 7.73
CA ASP A 84 -3.85 -16.88 7.80
C ASP A 84 -4.84 -17.06 8.96
N GLN A 85 -5.38 -15.97 9.53
CA GLN A 85 -6.25 -16.03 10.71
C GLN A 85 -7.40 -17.04 10.52
N ALA A 86 -8.06 -17.01 9.37
CA ALA A 86 -9.26 -17.79 9.12
C ALA A 86 -8.91 -19.26 8.86
N VAL A 87 -7.84 -19.49 8.09
CA VAL A 87 -7.33 -20.84 7.77
C VAL A 87 -6.87 -21.54 9.05
N ASN A 88 -6.20 -20.82 9.95
CA ASN A 88 -5.76 -21.34 11.22
C ASN A 88 -6.85 -21.33 12.30
N GLY A 89 -8.04 -20.77 11.99
CA GLY A 89 -9.16 -20.55 12.88
C GLY A 89 -8.77 -19.80 14.16
N LEU A 90 -7.97 -18.75 13.99
CA LEU A 90 -7.58 -17.78 15.00
C LEU A 90 -8.58 -16.62 15.00
N GLU A 91 -8.82 -16.05 16.18
CA GLU A 91 -9.46 -14.73 16.29
C GLU A 91 -8.39 -13.64 16.41
N LEU A 92 -8.60 -12.50 15.73
CA LEU A 92 -7.77 -11.31 15.91
C LEU A 92 -8.48 -10.34 16.85
N LEU A 93 -7.91 -10.09 18.02
CA LEU A 93 -8.49 -9.25 19.05
C LEU A 93 -7.76 -7.93 19.14
N VAL A 94 -8.47 -6.82 18.97
CA VAL A 94 -7.86 -5.48 18.99
C VAL A 94 -7.98 -4.83 20.36
N PHE A 95 -6.85 -4.40 20.88
CA PHE A 95 -6.71 -3.57 22.07
C PHE A 95 -6.12 -2.23 21.62
N HIS A 96 -6.89 -1.16 21.73
CA HIS A 96 -6.54 0.15 21.17
C HIS A 96 -6.43 1.22 22.25
N ARG A 97 -5.61 2.23 21.97
CA ARG A 97 -5.57 3.52 22.65
C ARG A 97 -4.98 4.56 21.70
N MET A 98 -5.33 5.82 21.86
CA MET A 98 -4.71 6.96 21.20
C MET A 98 -3.26 7.14 21.66
N LYS A 99 -3.01 7.18 22.97
CA LYS A 99 -1.65 7.45 23.52
C LYS A 99 -1.34 6.60 24.74
N LYS A 100 -0.05 6.47 25.09
CA LYS A 100 0.43 5.53 26.13
C LYS A 100 -0.33 5.61 27.45
N TYR A 101 -0.63 6.82 27.91
CA TYR A 101 -1.28 7.10 29.19
C TYR A 101 -2.69 7.67 29.04
N GLU A 102 -3.41 7.28 27.99
CA GLU A 102 -4.84 7.61 27.84
C GLU A 102 -5.69 7.00 28.97
N HIS A 103 -5.35 5.78 29.38
CA HIS A 103 -6.07 5.05 30.43
C HIS A 103 -5.16 4.72 31.62
N PRO A 104 -5.74 4.55 32.83
CA PRO A 104 -5.00 4.12 34.02
C PRO A 104 -4.16 2.87 33.78
N GLY A 105 -2.97 2.81 34.39
CA GLY A 105 -2.07 1.67 34.25
C GLY A 105 -1.55 1.43 32.82
N ALA A 106 -1.60 2.45 31.96
CA ALA A 106 -1.28 2.34 30.53
C ALA A 106 -2.14 1.27 29.82
N GLY A 107 -3.42 1.16 30.24
CA GLY A 107 -4.39 0.23 29.69
C GLY A 107 -4.77 0.53 28.24
N PHE A 108 -5.48 -0.42 27.65
CA PHE A 108 -6.03 -0.38 26.30
C PHE A 108 -7.52 -0.67 26.38
N LYS A 109 -8.30 0.02 25.57
CA LYS A 109 -9.70 -0.31 25.36
C LYS A 109 -9.79 -1.56 24.48
N TYR A 110 -10.46 -2.59 24.96
CA TYR A 110 -10.72 -3.77 24.15
C TYR A 110 -11.84 -3.49 23.15
N LEU A 111 -11.53 -3.68 21.86
CA LEU A 111 -12.41 -3.36 20.75
C LEU A 111 -13.16 -4.57 20.19
N GLY A 112 -12.82 -5.78 20.62
CA GLY A 112 -13.42 -7.01 20.11
C GLY A 112 -12.65 -7.63 18.95
N PRO A 113 -13.27 -8.62 18.29
CA PRO A 113 -12.69 -9.34 17.16
C PRO A 113 -12.66 -8.50 15.88
N PHE A 114 -11.64 -8.75 15.05
CA PHE A 114 -11.42 -8.16 13.74
C PHE A 114 -11.13 -9.25 12.71
N HIS A 115 -11.34 -8.91 11.44
CA HIS A 115 -11.04 -9.74 10.28
C HIS A 115 -10.00 -9.08 9.40
N TYR A 116 -8.99 -9.83 9.01
CA TYR A 116 -8.11 -9.49 7.91
C TYR A 116 -8.90 -9.30 6.60
N ILE A 117 -8.64 -8.19 5.92
CA ILE A 117 -9.16 -7.91 4.58
C ILE A 117 -8.05 -8.02 3.54
N ARG A 118 -6.98 -7.27 3.72
CA ARG A 118 -5.85 -7.21 2.79
C ARG A 118 -4.59 -6.69 3.46
N SER A 119 -3.47 -6.90 2.79
CA SER A 119 -2.22 -6.22 3.08
C SER A 119 -1.56 -5.72 1.80
N PHE A 120 -0.67 -4.74 1.94
CA PHE A 120 0.11 -4.16 0.85
C PHE A 120 1.41 -3.58 1.38
N GLY A 121 2.37 -3.35 0.49
CA GLY A 121 3.74 -3.00 0.88
C GLY A 121 4.47 -4.19 1.51
N SER A 122 5.79 -4.07 1.63
CA SER A 122 6.64 -5.17 2.12
C SER A 122 7.52 -4.82 3.31
N ARG A 123 7.79 -3.53 3.58
CA ARG A 123 8.71 -3.07 4.63
C ARG A 123 8.39 -1.64 5.11
N PRO A 124 7.49 -1.47 6.11
CA PRO A 124 6.65 -2.50 6.73
C PRO A 124 5.45 -2.86 5.85
N THR A 125 4.92 -4.06 6.05
CA THR A 125 3.61 -4.46 5.51
C THR A 125 2.50 -3.64 6.18
N SER A 126 1.62 -3.04 5.41
CA SER A 126 0.39 -2.41 5.90
C SER A 126 -0.76 -3.40 5.85
N PHE A 127 -1.57 -3.47 6.90
CA PHE A 127 -2.73 -4.35 7.02
C PHE A 127 -4.01 -3.53 7.16
N VAL A 128 -5.04 -3.90 6.40
CA VAL A 128 -6.40 -3.41 6.57
C VAL A 128 -7.23 -4.51 7.22
N LEU A 129 -7.76 -4.21 8.41
CA LEU A 129 -8.60 -5.09 9.20
C LEU A 129 -9.97 -4.45 9.42
N THR A 130 -11.03 -5.24 9.47
CA THR A 130 -12.39 -4.75 9.77
C THR A 130 -12.95 -5.41 11.01
N ARG A 131 -13.56 -4.64 11.91
CA ARG A 131 -14.22 -5.14 13.11
C ARG A 131 -15.29 -6.16 12.75
N ASP A 132 -15.34 -7.24 13.51
CA ASP A 132 -16.48 -8.13 13.53
C ASP A 132 -17.57 -7.55 14.42
N THR A 133 -18.65 -7.08 13.80
CA THR A 133 -19.80 -6.52 14.52
C THR A 133 -20.82 -7.60 14.93
N GLY A 134 -20.50 -8.89 14.76
CA GLY A 134 -21.44 -10.00 14.97
C GLY A 134 -22.58 -10.05 13.94
N ARG A 135 -22.48 -9.27 12.86
CA ARG A 135 -23.50 -9.22 11.82
C ARG A 135 -23.54 -10.56 11.06
N GLN A 136 -24.71 -11.16 11.01
CA GLN A 136 -24.94 -12.37 10.23
C GLN A 136 -25.05 -12.04 8.73
N PHE A 137 -24.35 -12.82 7.91
CA PHE A 137 -24.41 -12.75 6.45
C PHE A 137 -24.76 -14.13 5.91
N ASN A 138 -25.41 -14.19 4.74
CA ASN A 138 -25.81 -15.45 4.11
C ASN A 138 -24.63 -16.42 3.90
N TYR A 139 -23.42 -15.89 3.69
CA TYR A 139 -22.20 -16.66 3.47
C TYR A 139 -21.19 -16.52 4.61
N GLY A 140 -21.64 -16.10 5.80
CA GLY A 140 -20.80 -15.77 6.96
C GLY A 140 -19.99 -14.47 6.81
N LYS A 141 -19.90 -13.90 5.61
CA LYS A 141 -19.29 -12.60 5.31
C LYS A 141 -19.95 -11.96 4.08
N GLN A 142 -19.56 -10.72 3.79
CA GLN A 142 -19.95 -10.00 2.57
C GLN A 142 -19.50 -10.77 1.32
N THR A 143 -20.31 -10.75 0.25
CA THR A 143 -20.02 -11.46 -1.00
C THR A 143 -18.69 -11.02 -1.62
N TRP A 144 -18.40 -9.72 -1.61
CA TRP A 144 -17.12 -9.19 -2.09
C TRP A 144 -15.91 -9.68 -1.30
N ARG A 145 -16.06 -10.03 -0.01
CA ARG A 145 -14.98 -10.65 0.78
C ARG A 145 -14.74 -12.10 0.34
N VAL A 146 -15.80 -12.83 -0.04
CA VAL A 146 -15.66 -14.17 -0.62
C VAL A 146 -14.86 -14.10 -1.94
N ALA A 147 -15.19 -13.13 -2.80
CA ALA A 147 -14.45 -12.90 -4.04
C ALA A 147 -12.98 -12.49 -3.80
N LEU A 148 -12.73 -11.58 -2.84
CA LEU A 148 -11.37 -11.16 -2.48
C LEU A 148 -10.53 -12.31 -1.92
N GLU A 149 -11.09 -13.11 -1.00
CA GLU A 149 -10.41 -14.28 -0.43
C GLU A 149 -10.07 -15.30 -1.52
N ALA A 150 -10.96 -15.51 -2.50
CA ALA A 150 -10.67 -16.38 -3.63
C ALA A 150 -9.45 -15.89 -4.44
N VAL A 151 -9.35 -14.58 -4.74
CA VAL A 151 -8.17 -14.02 -5.42
C VAL A 151 -6.90 -14.25 -4.59
N GLN A 152 -6.96 -14.03 -3.29
CA GLN A 152 -5.82 -14.23 -2.37
C GLN A 152 -5.38 -15.70 -2.34
N GLN A 153 -6.33 -16.64 -2.23
CA GLN A 153 -6.06 -18.08 -2.17
C GLN A 153 -5.58 -18.65 -3.51
N LEU A 154 -5.90 -17.98 -4.63
CA LEU A 154 -5.38 -18.30 -5.96
C LEU A 154 -4.00 -17.68 -6.24
N GLY A 155 -3.29 -17.21 -5.20
CA GLY A 155 -1.93 -16.64 -5.33
C GLY A 155 -1.91 -15.14 -5.59
N GLY A 156 -2.99 -14.43 -5.27
CA GLY A 156 -3.09 -12.97 -5.36
C GLY A 156 -3.38 -12.46 -6.76
N LYS A 157 -3.62 -13.34 -7.75
CA LYS A 157 -3.96 -12.99 -9.13
C LYS A 157 -4.79 -14.08 -9.78
N ALA A 158 -5.96 -13.74 -10.32
CA ALA A 158 -6.84 -14.69 -10.98
C ALA A 158 -7.79 -14.03 -12.00
N THR A 159 -8.28 -14.81 -12.95
CA THR A 159 -9.40 -14.45 -13.84
C THR A 159 -10.74 -14.64 -13.12
N ALA A 160 -11.81 -14.01 -13.62
CA ALA A 160 -13.15 -14.20 -13.07
C ALA A 160 -13.60 -15.68 -13.06
N SER A 161 -13.26 -16.44 -14.12
CA SER A 161 -13.61 -17.85 -14.23
C SER A 161 -12.88 -18.74 -13.21
N GLU A 162 -11.59 -18.46 -12.95
CA GLU A 162 -10.83 -19.14 -11.90
C GLU A 162 -11.41 -18.83 -10.50
N ILE A 163 -11.81 -17.58 -10.28
CA ILE A 163 -12.44 -17.14 -9.02
C ILE A 163 -13.79 -17.85 -8.83
N GLU A 164 -14.65 -17.85 -9.84
CA GLU A 164 -15.94 -18.56 -9.81
C GLU A 164 -15.76 -20.06 -9.54
N SER A 165 -14.81 -20.69 -10.21
CA SER A 165 -14.50 -22.11 -10.02
C SER A 165 -14.00 -22.40 -8.59
N TYR A 166 -13.13 -21.54 -8.05
CA TYR A 166 -12.66 -21.65 -6.68
C TYR A 166 -13.80 -21.49 -5.67
N VAL A 167 -14.61 -20.44 -5.82
CA VAL A 167 -15.73 -20.16 -4.92
C VAL A 167 -16.76 -21.30 -4.95
N ALA A 168 -17.14 -21.80 -6.12
CA ALA A 168 -18.05 -22.94 -6.24
C ALA A 168 -17.54 -24.19 -5.50
N SER A 169 -16.22 -24.40 -5.46
CA SER A 169 -15.61 -25.54 -4.77
C SER A 169 -15.53 -25.39 -3.24
N LYS A 170 -15.53 -24.15 -2.72
CA LYS A 170 -15.32 -23.85 -1.29
C LYS A 170 -16.58 -23.37 -0.57
N VAL A 171 -17.50 -22.75 -1.31
CA VAL A 171 -18.75 -22.18 -0.82
C VAL A 171 -19.87 -22.64 -1.77
N PRO A 172 -20.34 -23.90 -1.61
CA PRO A 172 -21.19 -24.56 -2.61
C PRO A 172 -22.52 -23.87 -2.89
N ASP A 173 -23.06 -23.12 -1.93
CA ASP A 173 -24.33 -22.39 -2.06
C ASP A 173 -24.15 -20.92 -2.46
N PHE A 174 -22.94 -20.51 -2.84
CA PHE A 174 -22.67 -19.13 -3.25
C PHE A 174 -23.33 -18.81 -4.60
N GLU A 175 -24.08 -17.71 -4.65
CA GLU A 175 -24.67 -17.21 -5.89
C GLU A 175 -23.58 -16.58 -6.78
N LEU A 176 -23.05 -17.38 -7.73
CA LEU A 176 -21.90 -17.02 -8.57
C LEU A 176 -22.10 -15.75 -9.40
N SER A 177 -23.35 -15.39 -9.71
CA SER A 177 -23.64 -14.14 -10.43
C SER A 177 -23.21 -12.88 -9.67
N ASN A 178 -22.93 -12.98 -8.36
CA ASN A 178 -22.37 -11.89 -7.56
C ASN A 178 -20.87 -11.62 -7.84
N ILE A 179 -20.10 -12.60 -8.34
CA ILE A 179 -18.64 -12.47 -8.47
C ILE A 179 -18.25 -11.30 -9.38
N GLY A 180 -18.84 -11.19 -10.57
CA GLY A 180 -18.54 -10.09 -11.49
C GLY A 180 -18.79 -8.70 -10.89
N PRO A 181 -20.01 -8.41 -10.36
CA PRO A 181 -20.31 -7.21 -9.59
C PRO A 181 -19.32 -6.92 -8.45
N ASP A 182 -19.01 -7.93 -7.64
CA ASP A 182 -18.13 -7.80 -6.48
C ASP A 182 -16.69 -7.44 -6.89
N LEU A 183 -16.15 -8.08 -7.94
CA LEU A 183 -14.82 -7.78 -8.45
C LEU A 183 -14.72 -6.33 -8.96
N ARG A 184 -15.77 -5.81 -9.60
CA ARG A 184 -15.82 -4.41 -10.05
C ARG A 184 -15.92 -3.44 -8.88
N LEU A 185 -16.78 -3.73 -7.90
CA LEU A 185 -16.93 -2.93 -6.68
C LEU A 185 -15.56 -2.68 -6.01
N ILE A 186 -14.77 -3.74 -5.89
CA ILE A 186 -13.53 -3.71 -5.11
C ILE A 186 -12.25 -3.44 -5.92
N SER A 187 -12.35 -3.27 -7.24
CA SER A 187 -11.20 -2.96 -8.10
C SER A 187 -10.98 -1.45 -8.22
N VAL A 188 -9.82 -0.95 -7.83
CA VAL A 188 -9.58 0.51 -7.73
C VAL A 188 -9.66 1.26 -9.07
N ASN A 189 -9.33 0.58 -10.17
CA ASN A 189 -9.23 1.15 -11.51
C ASN A 189 -10.44 0.83 -12.42
N GLU A 190 -11.52 0.30 -11.87
CA GLU A 190 -12.74 -0.03 -12.62
C GLU A 190 -13.70 1.16 -12.69
N TYR A 191 -13.96 1.69 -13.88
CA TYR A 191 -14.87 2.83 -14.09
C TYR A 191 -16.28 2.57 -13.58
N SER A 192 -16.74 1.33 -13.71
CA SER A 192 -18.08 0.92 -13.32
C SER A 192 -18.29 0.89 -11.81
N ARG A 193 -17.21 0.89 -11.01
CA ARG A 193 -17.28 0.77 -9.55
C ARG A 193 -18.06 1.91 -8.89
N SER A 194 -18.22 3.06 -9.55
CA SER A 194 -19.02 4.19 -9.03
C SER A 194 -20.53 3.97 -9.04
N ALA A 195 -21.01 2.88 -9.65
CA ALA A 195 -22.41 2.48 -9.57
C ALA A 195 -22.85 2.07 -8.15
N TRP A 196 -21.91 1.77 -7.25
CA TRP A 196 -22.19 1.36 -5.88
C TRP A 196 -22.07 2.53 -4.91
N GLN A 197 -23.00 2.62 -3.95
CA GLN A 197 -23.02 3.69 -2.95
C GLN A 197 -21.70 3.86 -2.18
N ALA A 198 -20.98 2.75 -1.93
CA ALA A 198 -19.69 2.78 -1.26
C ALA A 198 -18.58 3.50 -2.05
N ASN A 199 -18.79 3.74 -3.34
CA ASN A 199 -17.87 4.44 -4.24
C ASN A 199 -18.38 5.82 -4.68
N GLN A 200 -19.45 6.32 -4.06
CA GLN A 200 -20.03 7.64 -4.33
C GLN A 200 -19.40 8.76 -3.48
N VAL A 201 -18.32 8.48 -2.75
CA VAL A 201 -17.61 9.44 -1.89
C VAL A 201 -16.19 9.61 -2.37
N ALA A 202 -15.76 10.87 -2.51
CA ALA A 202 -14.41 11.20 -2.92
C ALA A 202 -13.37 10.74 -1.89
N ARG A 203 -12.31 10.06 -2.34
CA ARG A 203 -11.25 9.54 -1.48
C ARG A 203 -10.02 9.07 -2.27
N SER A 204 -8.88 8.97 -1.59
CA SER A 204 -7.67 8.30 -2.06
C SER A 204 -7.68 6.80 -1.68
N THR A 205 -7.01 5.95 -2.47
CA THR A 205 -6.98 4.48 -2.29
C THR A 205 -5.74 3.96 -1.56
N ASP A 206 -4.82 4.84 -1.15
CA ASP A 206 -3.64 4.53 -0.31
C ASP A 206 -3.97 4.33 1.17
N GLY A 207 -5.23 4.55 1.54
CA GLY A 207 -5.69 4.49 2.93
C GLY A 207 -6.30 3.15 3.37
N TRP A 208 -7.14 3.28 4.38
CA TRP A 208 -7.74 2.20 5.16
C TRP A 208 -8.99 1.57 4.52
N ASN A 209 -9.46 2.06 3.37
CA ASN A 209 -10.75 1.63 2.85
C ASN A 209 -10.73 0.14 2.43
N PRO A 210 -11.62 -0.71 2.98
CA PRO A 210 -11.56 -2.15 2.79
C PRO A 210 -11.99 -2.61 1.39
N ILE A 211 -12.73 -1.78 0.65
CA ILE A 211 -13.18 -2.09 -0.72
C ILE A 211 -12.24 -1.53 -1.79
N ASP A 212 -11.13 -0.90 -1.43
CA ASP A 212 -10.11 -0.51 -2.42
C ASP A 212 -9.08 -1.64 -2.59
N ALA A 213 -9.53 -2.89 -2.79
CA ALA A 213 -8.72 -4.10 -2.53
C ALA A 213 -8.07 -4.78 -3.74
N LEU A 214 -8.62 -4.60 -4.95
CA LEU A 214 -8.14 -5.26 -6.16
C LEU A 214 -7.70 -4.25 -7.22
N PHE A 215 -6.87 -4.71 -8.14
CA PHE A 215 -6.47 -4.01 -9.35
C PHE A 215 -6.79 -4.90 -10.56
N ARG A 216 -7.47 -4.35 -11.55
CA ARG A 216 -7.82 -5.09 -12.77
C ARG A 216 -6.76 -4.90 -13.84
N ARG A 217 -6.22 -6.00 -14.36
CA ARG A 217 -5.33 -6.04 -15.53
C ARG A 217 -6.07 -6.62 -16.73
N GLY A 218 -5.96 -5.96 -17.88
CA GLY A 218 -6.44 -6.50 -19.16
C GLY A 218 -7.19 -5.47 -20.02
N GLY A 219 -6.86 -5.46 -21.30
CA GLY A 219 -7.56 -4.70 -22.35
C GLY A 219 -8.58 -5.59 -23.08
N ARG A 220 -8.42 -5.78 -24.40
CA ARG A 220 -9.34 -6.56 -25.27
C ARG A 220 -9.33 -8.10 -25.04
N GLY A 221 -8.65 -8.59 -24.00
CA GLY A 221 -8.55 -10.01 -23.65
C GLY A 221 -9.27 -10.36 -22.33
N VAL A 222 -9.11 -11.60 -21.84
CA VAL A 222 -9.67 -12.01 -20.54
C VAL A 222 -9.01 -11.19 -19.42
N ALA A 223 -9.82 -10.49 -18.66
CA ALA A 223 -9.35 -9.69 -17.54
C ALA A 223 -8.86 -10.57 -16.39
N THR A 224 -7.78 -10.12 -15.75
CA THR A 224 -7.29 -10.67 -14.49
C THR A 224 -7.43 -9.63 -13.39
N TYR A 225 -7.64 -10.09 -12.17
CA TYR A 225 -7.74 -9.29 -10.97
C TYR A 225 -6.60 -9.71 -10.04
N GLU A 226 -5.86 -8.72 -9.54
CA GLU A 226 -4.76 -8.93 -8.61
C GLU A 226 -4.94 -8.08 -7.36
N THR A 227 -4.35 -8.49 -6.23
CA THR A 227 -4.39 -7.72 -4.99
C THR A 227 -3.77 -6.34 -5.22
N TYR A 228 -4.50 -5.28 -4.87
CA TYR A 228 -4.03 -3.92 -5.06
C TYR A 228 -2.98 -3.53 -4.02
N ASP A 229 -1.95 -2.85 -4.52
CA ASP A 229 -0.84 -2.30 -3.74
C ASP A 229 -0.64 -0.84 -4.19
N PRO A 230 -0.89 0.15 -3.31
CA PRO A 230 -0.78 1.57 -3.65
C PRO A 230 0.67 2.04 -3.88
N ASP A 231 1.68 1.19 -3.68
CA ASP A 231 3.06 1.50 -4.02
C ASP A 231 3.13 2.01 -5.48
N PRO A 232 3.67 3.23 -5.71
CA PRO A 232 3.88 3.79 -7.04
C PRO A 232 4.60 2.87 -8.02
N ALA A 233 5.47 1.98 -7.53
CA ALA A 233 6.20 1.02 -8.34
C ALA A 233 5.34 -0.19 -8.79
N VAL A 234 4.18 -0.42 -8.16
CA VAL A 234 3.32 -1.59 -8.42
C VAL A 234 2.03 -1.19 -9.14
N HIS A 235 1.17 -0.42 -8.50
CA HIS A 235 -0.09 0.07 -9.08
C HIS A 235 -0.31 1.57 -8.95
N GLY A 236 0.42 2.22 -8.02
CA GLY A 236 0.25 3.62 -7.67
C GLY A 236 -1.06 3.93 -6.96
N VAL A 237 -1.15 5.13 -6.43
CA VAL A 237 -2.33 5.63 -5.70
C VAL A 237 -3.41 6.04 -6.70
N TRP A 238 -4.64 5.60 -6.48
CA TRP A 238 -5.81 6.04 -7.22
C TRP A 238 -6.68 6.92 -6.33
N GLU A 239 -7.55 7.69 -6.94
CA GLU A 239 -8.59 8.42 -6.24
C GLU A 239 -9.94 8.17 -6.90
N GLN A 240 -10.98 8.23 -6.10
CA GLN A 240 -12.34 8.41 -6.57
C GLN A 240 -12.64 9.90 -6.53
N THR A 241 -12.90 10.49 -7.69
CA THR A 241 -13.25 11.91 -7.81
C THR A 241 -14.39 12.10 -8.78
N ALA A 242 -15.20 13.14 -8.59
CA ALA A 242 -16.22 13.49 -9.56
C ALA A 242 -15.57 14.00 -10.87
N ASP A 243 -16.11 13.59 -12.02
CA ASP A 243 -15.82 14.19 -13.32
C ASP A 243 -16.58 15.52 -13.50
N GLU A 244 -16.46 16.15 -14.67
CA GLU A 244 -17.09 17.44 -14.97
C GLU A 244 -18.63 17.37 -14.88
N GLU A 245 -19.20 16.19 -15.11
CA GLU A 245 -20.62 15.90 -15.00
C GLU A 245 -21.06 15.50 -13.58
N GLY A 246 -20.15 15.50 -12.60
CA GLY A 246 -20.42 15.14 -11.22
C GLY A 246 -20.46 13.62 -10.95
N VAL A 247 -20.07 12.80 -11.93
CA VAL A 247 -20.06 11.34 -11.79
C VAL A 247 -18.73 10.90 -11.20
N MET A 248 -18.77 10.07 -10.16
CA MET A 248 -17.54 9.55 -9.55
C MET A 248 -16.78 8.64 -10.53
N ARG A 249 -15.48 8.89 -10.68
CA ARG A 249 -14.56 8.15 -11.55
C ARG A 249 -13.25 7.84 -10.83
N PRO A 250 -12.67 6.65 -11.09
CA PRO A 250 -11.33 6.35 -10.64
C PRO A 250 -10.31 7.09 -11.50
N ARG A 251 -9.39 7.80 -10.87
CA ARG A 251 -8.25 8.48 -11.52
C ARG A 251 -6.95 8.05 -10.86
N LEU A 252 -5.92 7.77 -11.64
CA LEU A 252 -4.59 7.55 -11.10
C LEU A 252 -4.03 8.90 -10.61
N VAL A 253 -3.62 8.96 -9.35
CA VAL A 253 -2.95 10.13 -8.77
C VAL A 253 -1.54 10.18 -9.35
N THR A 254 -1.30 11.15 -10.22
CA THR A 254 -0.03 11.30 -10.96
C THR A 254 0.86 12.42 -10.39
N ASP A 255 0.32 13.27 -9.50
CA ASP A 255 0.98 14.46 -8.93
C ASP A 255 0.59 14.69 -7.44
N SER A 256 0.91 13.79 -6.51
CA SER A 256 0.65 14.10 -5.08
C SER A 256 1.60 15.20 -4.57
N PRO A 257 1.10 16.28 -3.94
CA PRO A 257 1.91 17.30 -3.26
C PRO A 257 2.82 16.72 -2.17
N GLU A 258 2.47 15.58 -1.60
CA GLU A 258 3.29 14.87 -0.61
C GLU A 258 4.56 14.30 -1.24
N MET A 259 4.47 13.81 -2.48
CA MET A 259 5.64 13.39 -3.26
C MET A 259 6.56 14.58 -3.55
N VAL A 260 5.99 15.76 -3.80
CA VAL A 260 6.74 17.01 -4.01
C VAL A 260 7.37 17.53 -2.71
N HIS A 261 6.71 17.32 -1.56
CA HIS A 261 7.20 17.74 -0.25
C HIS A 261 8.34 16.84 0.25
N VAL A 262 8.20 15.52 0.15
CA VAL A 262 9.24 14.54 0.47
C VAL A 262 10.47 14.75 -0.44
N GLN A 263 10.24 15.04 -1.73
CA GLN A 263 11.30 15.41 -2.67
C GLN A 263 12.06 16.67 -2.23
N ARG A 264 11.36 17.72 -1.77
CA ARG A 264 11.98 18.97 -1.29
C ARG A 264 12.72 18.82 0.04
N GLU A 265 12.20 18.03 0.98
CA GLU A 265 12.87 17.77 2.26
C GLU A 265 14.16 16.96 2.06
N LEU A 266 14.17 16.02 1.11
CA LEU A 266 15.35 15.25 0.75
C LEU A 266 16.40 16.08 -0.02
N GLU A 267 15.97 17.02 -0.87
CA GLU A 267 16.85 17.96 -1.58
C GLU A 267 17.49 19.00 -0.64
N ALA A 268 16.86 19.29 0.50
CA ALA A 268 17.35 20.26 1.49
C ALA A 268 18.34 19.67 2.51
N SER A 269 18.55 18.35 2.53
CA SER A 269 19.40 17.68 3.53
C SER A 269 20.84 17.51 3.01
N PRO A 270 21.87 18.11 3.66
CA PRO A 270 23.26 17.86 3.30
C PRO A 270 23.61 16.41 3.61
N ALA A 271 24.30 15.74 2.68
CA ALA A 271 24.74 14.36 2.86
C ALA A 271 25.58 14.22 4.15
N GLY A 272 25.05 13.47 5.13
CA GLY A 272 25.82 13.03 6.29
C GLY A 272 26.96 12.10 5.87
N GLU A 273 28.07 12.16 6.60
CA GLU A 273 29.28 11.38 6.35
C GLU A 273 29.01 9.87 6.30
N PHE A 274 29.68 9.20 5.36
CA PHE A 274 29.59 7.77 5.12
C PHE A 274 30.22 6.96 6.27
N ASP A 275 29.41 6.11 6.92
CA ASP A 275 29.87 5.14 7.92
C ASP A 275 30.07 3.76 7.28
N ALA A 276 31.34 3.37 7.13
CA ALA A 276 31.75 2.11 6.50
C ALA A 276 31.39 0.85 7.32
N SER A 277 30.85 0.99 8.54
CA SER A 277 30.41 -0.14 9.37
C SER A 277 28.94 -0.52 9.16
N ASN A 278 28.20 0.25 8.36
CA ASN A 278 26.77 0.07 8.14
C ASN A 278 26.51 -0.58 6.77
N GLU A 279 26.38 -1.91 6.72
CA GLU A 279 26.11 -2.68 5.48
C GLU A 279 24.74 -2.35 4.84
N ASP A 280 23.88 -1.55 5.50
CA ASP A 280 22.53 -1.19 5.04
C ASP A 280 22.48 0.01 4.06
N ASP A 281 23.57 0.77 3.91
CA ASP A 281 23.56 2.03 3.11
C ASP A 281 23.70 1.79 1.59
N GLY A 282 24.32 0.67 1.18
CA GLY A 282 24.52 0.35 -0.23
C GLY A 282 23.21 0.08 -1.00
N ARG A 283 22.21 -0.49 -0.33
CA ARG A 283 20.95 -0.92 -0.97
C ARG A 283 19.94 0.21 -1.09
N LYS A 284 19.90 1.12 -0.11
CA LYS A 284 19.04 2.32 -0.12
C LYS A 284 19.42 3.29 -1.23
N ARG A 285 20.72 3.52 -1.48
CA ARG A 285 21.16 4.39 -2.59
C ARG A 285 20.86 3.78 -3.97
N VAL A 286 20.95 2.46 -4.12
CA VAL A 286 20.59 1.77 -5.37
C VAL A 286 19.07 1.78 -5.60
N LEU A 287 18.25 1.55 -4.57
CA LEU A 287 16.79 1.59 -4.67
C LEU A 287 16.25 3.01 -4.86
N VAL A 288 16.84 4.03 -4.24
CA VAL A 288 16.54 5.45 -4.51
C VAL A 288 16.95 5.84 -5.94
N SER A 289 18.06 5.29 -6.46
CA SER A 289 18.42 5.46 -7.87
C SER A 289 17.45 4.75 -8.83
N ILE A 290 16.70 3.74 -8.37
CA ILE A 290 15.66 3.04 -9.15
C ILE A 290 14.30 3.74 -9.00
N ALA A 291 14.00 4.32 -7.84
CA ALA A 291 12.87 5.23 -7.66
C ALA A 291 13.00 6.49 -8.53
N ARG A 292 14.24 6.98 -8.74
CA ARG A 292 14.59 7.96 -9.78
C ARG A 292 14.28 7.50 -11.22
N ARG A 293 14.13 6.20 -11.51
CA ARG A 293 14.09 5.64 -12.89
C ARG A 293 12.69 5.47 -13.51
N GLN A 294 11.60 5.77 -12.79
CA GLN A 294 10.24 5.75 -13.34
C GLN A 294 9.54 7.11 -13.24
N GLY A 295 10.26 8.18 -13.56
CA GLY A 295 9.64 9.45 -13.93
C GLY A 295 8.67 9.22 -15.11
N GLN A 296 7.37 9.27 -14.79
CA GLN A 296 6.23 9.43 -15.67
C GLN A 296 6.24 8.57 -16.96
N PRO A 297 5.54 7.41 -16.97
CA PRO A 297 5.50 6.50 -18.11
C PRO A 297 5.15 7.16 -19.45
N LYS A 298 4.29 8.18 -19.43
CA LYS A 298 3.85 8.92 -20.62
C LYS A 298 4.94 9.84 -21.19
N PHE A 299 5.52 10.70 -20.36
CA PHE A 299 6.59 11.63 -20.78
C PHE A 299 7.81 10.87 -21.31
N ARG A 300 8.21 9.79 -20.62
CA ARG A 300 9.28 8.91 -21.09
C ARG A 300 8.96 8.24 -22.43
N GLN A 301 7.74 7.75 -22.63
CA GLN A 301 7.33 7.13 -23.90
C GLN A 301 7.33 8.16 -25.05
N GLU A 302 6.86 9.38 -24.80
CA GLU A 302 6.88 10.47 -25.76
C GLU A 302 8.31 10.85 -26.15
N LEU A 303 9.25 10.87 -25.19
CA LEU A 303 10.67 11.09 -25.47
C LEU A 303 11.32 9.92 -26.21
N LEU A 304 11.00 8.67 -25.84
CA LEU A 304 11.46 7.49 -26.59
C LEU A 304 11.02 7.54 -28.05
N ALA A 305 9.79 7.98 -28.33
CA ALA A 305 9.31 8.19 -29.70
C ALA A 305 10.01 9.35 -30.40
N ALA A 306 10.17 10.50 -29.72
CA ALA A 306 10.77 11.70 -30.30
C ALA A 306 12.26 11.55 -30.65
N TYR A 307 12.99 10.72 -29.90
CA TYR A 307 14.43 10.51 -30.06
C TYR A 307 14.79 9.15 -30.69
N ASP A 308 13.83 8.46 -31.31
CA ASP A 308 14.02 7.12 -31.90
C ASP A 308 14.67 6.10 -30.93
N GLY A 309 14.33 6.21 -29.65
CA GLY A 309 14.86 5.37 -28.59
C GLY A 309 16.37 5.55 -28.34
N ARG A 310 16.94 6.70 -28.69
CA ARG A 310 18.39 6.97 -28.58
C ARG A 310 18.69 8.15 -27.67
N CYS A 311 19.81 8.06 -26.94
CA CYS A 311 20.34 9.20 -26.20
C CYS A 311 20.63 10.37 -27.15
N ALA A 312 20.10 11.56 -26.84
CA ALA A 312 20.28 12.78 -27.62
C ALA A 312 21.75 13.21 -27.75
N VAL A 313 22.58 12.85 -26.76
CA VAL A 313 24.00 13.25 -26.70
C VAL A 313 24.92 12.15 -27.23
N THR A 314 24.68 10.88 -26.88
CA THR A 314 25.61 9.79 -27.18
C THR A 314 25.15 8.83 -28.27
N GLY A 315 23.90 8.96 -28.74
CA GLY A 315 23.29 8.04 -29.71
C GLY A 315 23.02 6.63 -29.18
N CYS A 316 23.26 6.38 -27.87
CA CYS A 316 23.06 5.08 -27.25
C CYS A 316 21.60 4.62 -27.38
N ALA A 317 21.38 3.44 -27.97
CA ALA A 317 20.05 2.89 -28.23
C ALA A 317 19.55 1.90 -27.16
N LEU A 318 20.32 1.68 -26.09
CA LEU A 318 19.93 0.78 -25.02
C LEU A 318 18.87 1.46 -24.14
N GLN A 319 17.60 1.31 -24.51
CA GLN A 319 16.48 2.01 -23.86
C GLN A 319 16.42 1.81 -22.33
N ALA A 320 16.92 0.67 -21.83
CA ALA A 320 16.95 0.35 -20.40
C ALA A 320 17.81 1.33 -19.57
N ILE A 321 18.76 2.04 -20.18
CA ILE A 321 19.65 3.01 -19.50
C ILE A 321 19.40 4.46 -19.90
N LEU A 322 18.37 4.70 -20.72
CA LEU A 322 17.93 6.04 -21.09
C LEU A 322 16.98 6.59 -20.03
N GLU A 323 16.92 7.89 -19.87
CA GLU A 323 16.14 8.64 -18.89
C GLU A 323 15.63 9.92 -19.52
N GLY A 324 14.42 10.35 -19.13
CA GLY A 324 13.88 11.63 -19.57
C GLY A 324 14.34 12.74 -18.63
N ALA A 325 15.01 13.76 -19.17
CA ALA A 325 15.48 14.94 -18.45
C ALA A 325 14.69 16.17 -18.86
N HIS A 326 14.20 16.97 -17.92
CA HIS A 326 13.54 18.23 -18.25
C HIS A 326 14.57 19.35 -18.47
N ILE A 327 14.43 20.12 -19.55
CA ILE A 327 15.29 21.29 -19.85
C ILE A 327 14.99 22.42 -18.86
N LYS A 328 13.70 22.74 -18.66
CA LYS A 328 13.21 23.63 -17.61
C LYS A 328 12.61 22.79 -16.49
N PRO A 329 12.91 23.08 -15.21
CA PRO A 329 12.36 22.33 -14.09
C PRO A 329 10.83 22.22 -14.16
N TYR A 330 10.31 21.06 -13.77
CA TYR A 330 8.88 20.81 -13.70
C TYR A 330 8.18 21.79 -12.74
N ARG A 331 7.11 22.43 -13.20
CA ARG A 331 6.27 23.37 -12.45
C ARG A 331 4.76 23.06 -12.60
N GLY A 332 4.43 21.81 -12.94
CA GLY A 332 3.07 21.35 -13.26
C GLY A 332 2.90 20.98 -14.74
N ASP A 333 1.74 20.43 -15.10
CA ASP A 333 1.45 19.83 -16.42
C ASP A 333 1.90 20.65 -17.64
N HIS A 334 1.76 21.97 -17.58
CA HIS A 334 2.17 22.89 -18.64
C HIS A 334 3.68 22.89 -18.95
N THR A 335 4.51 22.35 -18.06
CA THR A 335 5.96 22.16 -18.25
C THR A 335 6.33 20.72 -18.62
N ASN A 336 5.37 19.80 -18.59
CA ASN A 336 5.56 18.40 -18.88
C ASN A 336 5.25 18.07 -20.35
N HIS A 337 6.01 18.71 -21.23
CA HIS A 337 5.84 18.61 -22.67
C HIS A 337 7.11 18.07 -23.31
N VAL A 338 6.99 17.22 -24.34
CA VAL A 338 8.12 16.57 -25.01
C VAL A 338 9.21 17.56 -25.48
N THR A 339 8.81 18.78 -25.85
CA THR A 339 9.75 19.86 -26.25
C THR A 339 10.54 20.45 -25.08
N ASN A 340 10.13 20.20 -23.85
CA ASN A 340 10.86 20.51 -22.63
C ASN A 340 11.68 19.30 -22.14
N GLY A 341 11.84 18.24 -22.95
CA GLY A 341 12.50 17.01 -22.56
C GLY A 341 13.66 16.62 -23.46
N LEU A 342 14.70 16.04 -22.84
CA LEU A 342 15.82 15.37 -23.49
C LEU A 342 15.80 13.89 -23.09
N LEU A 343 16.03 12.99 -24.05
CA LEU A 343 16.28 11.58 -23.73
C LEU A 343 17.78 11.37 -23.57
N LEU A 344 18.24 11.10 -22.34
CA LEU A 344 19.66 11.04 -22.00
C LEU A 344 20.03 9.70 -21.40
N ARG A 345 21.28 9.26 -21.59
CA ARG A 345 21.84 8.15 -20.82
C ARG A 345 22.02 8.60 -19.36
N ALA A 346 21.82 7.72 -18.39
CA ALA A 346 21.78 8.05 -16.95
C ALA A 346 23.00 8.86 -16.44
N ASP A 347 24.19 8.57 -16.93
CA ASP A 347 25.42 9.32 -16.61
C ASP A 347 25.38 10.75 -17.17
N ILE A 348 24.94 10.91 -18.42
CA ILE A 348 24.78 12.21 -19.09
C ILE A 348 23.67 13.04 -18.44
N HIS A 349 22.57 12.40 -18.07
CA HIS A 349 21.48 13.03 -17.33
C HIS A 349 21.98 13.60 -16.00
N THR A 350 22.76 12.83 -15.26
CA THR A 350 23.38 13.28 -14.00
C THR A 350 24.28 14.50 -14.22
N LEU A 351 25.11 14.51 -15.26
CA LEU A 351 25.96 15.67 -15.58
C LEU A 351 25.14 16.91 -15.95
N PHE A 352 24.04 16.72 -16.68
CA PHE A 352 23.13 17.79 -17.07
C PHE A 352 22.44 18.43 -15.87
N ASP A 353 21.89 17.61 -14.96
CA ASP A 353 21.23 18.07 -13.73
C ASP A 353 22.19 18.83 -12.81
N LEU A 354 23.43 18.34 -12.70
CA LEU A 354 24.49 18.99 -11.92
C LEU A 354 25.05 20.26 -12.59
N ARG A 355 24.56 20.64 -13.77
CA ARG A 355 25.06 21.75 -14.60
C ARG A 355 26.54 21.61 -14.97
N LEU A 356 27.06 20.39 -14.92
CA LEU A 356 28.40 20.03 -15.39
C LEU A 356 28.40 19.80 -16.90
N LEU A 357 27.23 19.62 -17.50
CA LEU A 357 27.02 19.53 -18.94
C LEU A 357 25.92 20.52 -19.35
N ARG A 358 26.15 21.27 -20.43
CA ARG A 358 25.16 22.18 -21.03
C ARG A 358 25.11 22.01 -22.53
N VAL A 359 23.96 22.30 -23.13
CA VAL A 359 23.78 22.36 -24.58
C VAL A 359 23.77 23.83 -24.99
N ASP A 360 24.66 24.23 -25.89
CA ASP A 360 24.62 25.56 -26.49
C ASP A 360 23.40 25.66 -27.43
N PRO A 361 22.46 26.60 -27.20
CA PRO A 361 21.22 26.68 -27.96
C PRO A 361 21.40 27.21 -29.40
N THR A 362 22.59 27.74 -29.72
CA THR A 362 22.92 28.32 -31.03
C THR A 362 23.66 27.30 -31.90
N THR A 363 24.65 26.63 -31.33
CA THR A 363 25.50 25.68 -32.06
C THR A 363 25.06 24.23 -31.90
N TRP A 364 24.17 23.93 -30.94
CA TRP A 364 23.73 22.58 -30.57
C TRP A 364 24.88 21.66 -30.15
N THR A 365 26.01 22.24 -29.73
CA THR A 365 27.14 21.50 -29.18
C THR A 365 27.00 21.31 -27.68
N VAL A 366 27.59 20.24 -27.17
CA VAL A 366 27.64 19.95 -25.75
C VAL A 366 28.94 20.50 -25.16
N ASP A 367 28.83 21.38 -24.17
CA ASP A 367 29.95 21.84 -23.36
C ASP A 367 29.96 21.08 -22.03
N VAL A 368 31.16 20.70 -21.58
CA VAL A 368 31.36 20.09 -20.27
C VAL A 368 32.22 21.03 -19.43
N SER A 369 31.75 21.33 -18.22
CA SER A 369 32.48 22.12 -17.23
C SER A 369 33.58 21.24 -16.62
N ALA A 370 34.84 21.68 -16.73
CA ALA A 370 35.99 21.00 -16.14
C ALA A 370 36.14 21.30 -14.64
#